data_AF-A0A955TC12-F1
#
_entry.id   AF-A0A955TC12-F1
#
_cell.length_a   1.000
_cell.length_b   1.000
_cell.length_c   1.000
_cell.angle_alpha   90.00
_cell.angle_beta   90.00
_cell.angle_gamma   90.00
#
_symmetry.space_group_name_H-M   'P 1'
#
loop_
_entity.id
_entity.type
_entity.pdbx_description
1 polymer ?
#
loop_
_entity_poly.entity_id
_entity_poly.type
_entity_poly.pdbx_seq_one_letter_code
_entity_poly.pdbx_strand_id
1 'polypeptide(L)'
;LPNFLEAQIRARIAKAQSEMKTLATATVSYRLDWNNVDPVGSGPGPVGGVERISWWGFASYALTTPVAYLTSIPVDPFSEYLWEENHSFRDIVDPPYTIIRNTGIPASWRIGSVPNNNAEIQEKAGGPVEVSETFSRRACHSGFIYYSSGIDRVDSTVWGTPRFYSPTNGTQSFGDLYEFGPGDAYEDLRDSYVNDSTIDSVRQGLKNNGC
;
A
#
# COMPACT_ATOMS: atom_id res chain seq x y z
N LEU A 1 31.05 14.97 -9.21
CA LEU A 1 30.51 15.10 -7.84
C LEU A 1 29.05 14.67 -7.87
N PRO A 2 28.63 13.63 -7.12
CA PRO A 2 27.21 13.32 -7.00
C PRO A 2 26.51 14.54 -6.39
N ASN A 3 25.44 15.00 -7.01
CA ASN A 3 24.71 16.20 -6.62
C ASN A 3 24.12 15.99 -5.21
N PHE A 4 24.32 16.94 -4.30
CA PHE A 4 23.85 16.85 -2.90
C PHE A 4 22.32 16.63 -2.82
N LEU A 5 21.57 17.22 -3.75
CA LEU A 5 20.13 17.01 -3.85
C LEU A 5 19.79 15.56 -4.23
N GLU A 6 20.55 14.96 -5.14
CA GLU A 6 20.34 13.57 -5.55
C GLU A 6 20.65 12.60 -4.40
N ALA A 7 21.69 12.90 -3.62
CA ALA A 7 22.02 12.13 -2.43
C ALA A 7 20.91 12.22 -1.36
N GLN A 8 20.32 13.39 -1.14
CA GLN A 8 19.18 13.55 -0.22
C GLN A 8 17.96 12.76 -0.68
N ILE A 9 17.64 12.80 -1.97
CA ILE A 9 16.52 12.05 -2.56
C ILE A 9 16.71 10.55 -2.34
N ARG A 10 17.90 10.03 -2.67
CA ARG A 10 18.23 8.61 -2.46
C ARG A 10 18.15 8.21 -0.99
N ALA A 11 18.58 9.08 -0.08
CA ALA A 11 18.46 8.84 1.35
C ALA A 11 17.00 8.76 1.81
N ARG A 12 16.10 9.61 1.30
CA ARG A 12 14.66 9.54 1.60
C ARG A 12 14.02 8.26 1.05
N ILE A 13 14.36 7.84 -0.16
CA ILE A 13 13.87 6.59 -0.75
C ILE A 13 14.34 5.38 0.07
N ALA A 14 15.63 5.33 0.41
CA ALA A 14 16.19 4.26 1.23
C ALA A 14 15.55 4.22 2.62
N LYS A 15 15.31 5.39 3.23
CA LYS A 15 14.58 5.51 4.49
C LYS A 15 13.17 4.93 4.36
N ALA A 16 12.41 5.35 3.34
CA ALA A 16 11.04 4.88 3.15
C ALA A 16 10.94 3.37 2.94
N GLN A 17 11.83 2.80 2.13
CA GLN A 17 11.91 1.35 1.95
C GLN A 17 12.24 0.62 3.26
N SER A 18 13.15 1.17 4.07
CA SER A 18 13.52 0.59 5.37
C SER A 18 12.37 0.67 6.38
N GLU A 19 11.65 1.78 6.42
CA GLU A 19 10.52 1.98 7.33
C GLU A 19 9.33 1.10 6.95
N MET A 20 9.02 0.94 5.66
CA MET A 20 7.98 0.02 5.20
C MET A 20 8.30 -1.45 5.53
N LYS A 21 9.57 -1.88 5.41
CA LYS A 21 10.01 -3.21 5.88
C LYS A 21 9.82 -3.41 7.37
N THR A 22 10.11 -2.37 8.13
CA THR A 22 9.96 -2.37 9.59
C THR A 22 8.48 -2.48 9.97
N LEU A 23 7.61 -1.71 9.29
CA LEU A 23 6.15 -1.81 9.41
C LEU A 23 5.63 -3.19 9.01
N ALA A 24 6.09 -3.76 7.91
CA ALA A 24 5.69 -5.10 7.47
C ALA A 24 6.04 -6.15 8.53
N THR A 25 7.26 -6.08 9.09
CA THR A 25 7.69 -6.99 10.16
C THR A 25 6.82 -6.86 11.39
N ALA A 26 6.51 -5.63 11.82
CA ALA A 26 5.65 -5.38 12.98
C ALA A 26 4.22 -5.88 12.75
N THR A 27 3.67 -5.69 11.55
CA THR A 27 2.35 -6.20 11.17
C THR A 27 2.29 -7.71 11.17
N VAL A 28 3.36 -8.39 10.72
CA VAL A 28 3.46 -9.84 10.83
C VAL A 28 3.48 -10.28 12.29
N SER A 29 4.29 -9.65 13.14
CA SER A 29 4.31 -9.96 14.58
C SER A 29 2.95 -9.73 15.23
N TYR A 30 2.28 -8.63 14.91
CA TYR A 30 0.92 -8.36 15.37
C TYR A 30 -0.04 -9.48 14.93
N ARG A 31 -0.05 -9.83 13.65
CA ARG A 31 -0.91 -10.89 13.11
C ARG A 31 -0.64 -12.23 13.80
N LEU A 32 0.62 -12.57 14.11
CA LEU A 32 0.96 -13.80 14.84
C LEU A 32 0.35 -13.83 16.24
N ASP A 33 0.42 -12.73 16.98
CA ASP A 33 -0.12 -12.63 18.34
C ASP A 33 -1.66 -12.54 18.37
N TRP A 34 -2.26 -12.00 17.29
CA TRP A 34 -3.69 -11.70 17.20
C TRP A 34 -4.43 -12.61 16.21
N ASN A 35 -3.99 -13.86 16.03
CA ASN A 35 -4.65 -14.88 15.21
C ASN A 35 -4.99 -14.40 13.77
N ASN A 36 -3.97 -13.84 13.13
CA ASN A 36 -3.98 -13.26 11.79
C ASN A 36 -4.96 -12.10 11.57
N VAL A 37 -5.44 -11.47 12.65
CA VAL A 37 -6.23 -10.24 12.55
C VAL A 37 -5.32 -9.09 12.15
N ASP A 38 -5.77 -8.29 11.19
CA ASP A 38 -5.06 -7.11 10.75
C ASP A 38 -4.98 -6.04 11.85
N PRO A 39 -3.87 -5.28 11.93
CA PRO A 39 -3.80 -4.09 12.78
C PRO A 39 -4.72 -3.01 12.18
N VAL A 40 -5.98 -3.05 12.57
CA VAL A 40 -7.02 -2.03 12.35
C VAL A 40 -7.35 -1.36 13.68
N GLY A 41 -7.79 -0.11 13.64
CA GLY A 41 -7.87 0.75 14.82
C GLY A 41 -9.26 0.80 15.43
N SER A 42 -9.59 -0.12 16.35
CA SER A 42 -10.75 0.03 17.24
C SER A 42 -10.33 0.55 18.63
N GLY A 43 -9.83 1.79 18.74
CA GLY A 43 -9.41 2.39 20.02
C GLY A 43 -9.07 3.90 19.94
N PRO A 44 -9.20 4.68 21.03
CA PRO A 44 -9.32 6.14 20.99
C PRO A 44 -7.96 6.83 20.77
N GLY A 45 -7.80 7.47 19.61
CA GLY A 45 -6.69 8.36 19.25
C GLY A 45 -7.10 9.23 18.05
N PRO A 46 -6.60 10.46 17.89
CA PRO A 46 -7.37 11.55 17.29
C PRO A 46 -7.27 11.57 15.76
N VAL A 47 -7.99 10.66 15.11
CA VAL A 47 -8.64 10.95 13.84
C VAL A 47 -9.99 10.25 13.88
N GLY A 48 -11.05 11.02 14.05
CA GLY A 48 -12.39 10.52 14.29
C GLY A 48 -12.84 9.54 13.20
N GLY A 49 -12.98 8.26 13.57
CA GLY A 49 -13.90 7.33 12.92
C GLY A 49 -13.74 7.12 11.42
N VAL A 50 -12.55 7.32 10.85
CA VAL A 50 -12.27 6.96 9.45
C VAL A 50 -11.56 5.61 9.36
N GLU A 51 -12.12 4.58 10.00
CA GLU A 51 -11.97 3.21 9.51
C GLU A 51 -12.89 3.05 8.30
N ARG A 52 -12.52 3.60 7.14
CA ARG A 52 -13.46 3.61 6.01
C ARG A 52 -13.22 2.62 4.91
N ILE A 53 -12.19 1.77 4.97
CA ILE A 53 -12.12 0.63 4.06
C ILE A 53 -11.37 -0.57 4.71
N SER A 54 -12.02 -1.73 4.80
CA SER A 54 -11.41 -3.01 5.22
C SER A 54 -10.15 -3.37 4.41
N TRP A 55 -10.06 -2.93 3.15
CA TRP A 55 -8.97 -3.23 2.23
C TRP A 55 -7.93 -2.10 2.05
N TRP A 56 -8.13 -0.88 2.56
CA TRP A 56 -7.19 0.25 2.38
C TRP A 56 -7.20 1.23 3.55
N GLY A 57 -6.04 1.78 3.93
CA GLY A 57 -5.92 2.85 4.93
C GLY A 57 -4.48 3.15 5.28
N PHE A 58 -4.21 3.59 6.51
CA PHE A 58 -2.85 3.88 7.00
C PHE A 58 -2.33 2.83 7.97
N ALA A 59 -1.01 2.84 8.20
CA ALA A 59 -0.38 2.09 9.30
C ALA A 59 -1.05 2.43 10.64
N SER A 60 -1.48 1.40 11.36
CA SER A 60 -2.30 1.55 12.56
C SER A 60 -1.46 1.72 13.83
N TYR A 61 -1.92 2.58 14.74
CA TYR A 61 -1.38 2.71 16.10
C TYR A 61 -1.50 1.44 16.94
N ALA A 62 -2.29 0.46 16.50
CA ALA A 62 -2.32 -0.89 17.08
C ALA A 62 -0.93 -1.57 17.12
N LEU A 63 0.00 -1.15 16.25
CA LEU A 63 1.39 -1.61 16.26
C LEU A 63 2.24 -1.02 17.40
N THR A 64 1.73 -0.01 18.09
CA THR A 64 2.42 0.67 19.21
C THR A 64 1.70 0.54 20.53
N THR A 65 0.38 0.34 20.53
CA THR A 65 -0.47 0.27 21.73
C THR A 65 -1.68 -0.63 21.45
N PRO A 66 -2.07 -1.54 22.37
CA PRO A 66 -1.56 -1.72 23.73
C PRO A 66 -0.23 -2.49 23.82
N VAL A 67 0.14 -3.25 22.79
CA VAL A 67 1.41 -3.97 22.72
C VAL A 67 2.33 -3.25 21.73
N ALA A 68 3.59 -3.00 22.14
CA ALA A 68 4.55 -2.27 21.34
C ALA A 68 5.35 -3.20 20.43
N TYR A 69 4.88 -3.39 19.20
CA TYR A 69 5.65 -4.03 18.12
C TYR A 69 6.62 -3.04 17.45
N LEU A 70 6.29 -1.75 17.54
CA LEU A 70 7.13 -0.62 17.16
C LEU A 70 7.19 0.40 18.29
N THR A 71 8.26 1.19 18.31
CA THR A 71 8.40 2.33 19.22
C THR A 71 7.55 3.53 18.81
N SER A 72 7.35 3.71 17.50
CA SER A 72 6.51 4.77 16.92
C SER A 72 6.10 4.40 15.50
N ILE A 73 4.98 4.93 15.04
CA ILE A 73 4.57 4.81 13.63
C ILE A 73 5.37 5.81 12.78
N PRO A 74 6.11 5.36 11.75
CA PRO A 74 6.85 6.26 10.87
C PRO A 74 5.92 7.01 9.91
N VAL A 75 6.31 8.25 9.61
CA VAL A 75 5.62 9.17 8.68
C VAL A 75 6.19 8.98 7.28
N ASP A 76 5.31 8.93 6.28
CA ASP A 76 5.74 8.84 4.90
C ASP A 76 6.31 10.18 4.40
N PRO A 77 7.61 10.28 4.04
CA PRO A 77 8.22 11.52 3.55
C PRO A 77 7.73 11.93 2.15
N PHE A 78 6.98 11.06 1.49
CA PHE A 78 6.45 11.23 0.14
C PHE A 78 4.93 11.35 0.11
N SER A 79 4.27 11.40 1.26
CA SER A 79 2.82 11.53 1.27
C SER A 79 2.38 12.87 0.69
N GLU A 80 1.44 12.84 -0.24
CA GLU A 80 0.69 14.00 -0.69
C GLU A 80 -0.79 13.83 -0.34
N TYR A 81 -1.18 14.22 0.88
CA TYR A 81 -2.58 14.46 1.22
C TYR A 81 -2.94 15.95 1.23
N LEU A 82 -2.30 16.72 0.35
CA LEU A 82 -2.68 18.11 0.06
C LEU A 82 -3.46 18.27 -1.26
N TRP A 83 -3.96 17.18 -1.87
CA TRP A 83 -4.78 17.31 -3.08
C TRP A 83 -6.21 17.74 -2.77
N GLU A 84 -6.58 18.81 -3.44
CA GLU A 84 -7.81 19.58 -3.33
C GLU A 84 -9.05 18.77 -3.79
N GLU A 85 -10.21 19.23 -3.30
CA GLU A 85 -11.60 18.86 -3.68
C GLU A 85 -12.30 17.67 -3.01
N ASN A 86 -11.62 16.72 -2.34
CA ASN A 86 -12.33 15.70 -1.52
C ASN A 86 -12.01 15.82 -0.02
N HIS A 87 -12.96 16.42 0.69
CA HIS A 87 -12.93 17.00 2.05
C HIS A 87 -12.67 16.05 3.25
N SER A 88 -12.05 14.88 3.09
CA SER A 88 -11.99 13.88 4.18
C SER A 88 -10.63 13.68 4.86
N PHE A 89 -9.53 14.16 4.26
CA PHE A 89 -8.17 13.91 4.77
C PHE A 89 -7.28 15.16 4.85
N ARG A 90 -7.86 16.35 4.62
CA ARG A 90 -7.13 17.65 4.60
C ARG A 90 -6.46 18.02 5.93
N ASP A 91 -6.86 17.36 7.02
CA ASP A 91 -6.36 17.64 8.37
C ASP A 91 -5.27 16.65 8.83
N ILE A 92 -4.90 15.67 8.01
CA ILE A 92 -3.81 14.74 8.38
C ILE A 92 -2.47 15.39 8.02
N VAL A 93 -1.86 16.01 9.03
CA VAL A 93 -0.46 16.46 8.98
C VAL A 93 0.42 15.24 9.16
N ASP A 94 1.39 15.04 8.26
CA ASP A 94 2.39 13.97 8.35
C ASP A 94 1.78 12.56 8.47
N PRO A 95 0.98 12.11 7.47
CA PRO A 95 0.34 10.80 7.51
C PRO A 95 1.38 9.66 7.58
N PRO A 96 1.06 8.57 8.29
CA PRO A 96 1.79 7.32 8.18
C PRO A 96 1.78 6.76 6.77
N TYR A 97 2.61 5.73 6.55
CA TYR A 97 2.55 4.94 5.32
C TYR A 97 1.17 4.33 5.07
N THR A 98 0.78 4.31 3.80
CA THR A 98 -0.46 3.70 3.35
C THR A 98 -0.33 2.19 3.30
N ILE A 99 -1.39 1.48 3.64
CA ILE A 99 -1.50 0.03 3.61
C ILE A 99 -2.74 -0.41 2.84
N ILE A 100 -2.55 -1.38 1.95
CA ILE A 100 -3.61 -2.17 1.35
C ILE A 100 -3.67 -3.50 2.09
N ARG A 101 -4.84 -3.83 2.60
CA ARG A 101 -5.17 -5.07 3.31
C ARG A 101 -6.06 -5.92 2.42
N ASN A 102 -6.20 -7.21 2.73
CA ASN A 102 -7.15 -8.08 2.05
C ASN A 102 -7.04 -7.96 0.52
N THR A 103 -5.83 -8.10 -0.01
CA THR A 103 -5.42 -7.63 -1.35
C THR A 103 -6.21 -8.21 -2.52
N GLY A 104 -7.16 -9.12 -2.28
CA GLY A 104 -8.10 -9.78 -3.20
C GLY A 104 -8.30 -9.05 -4.53
N ILE A 105 -7.33 -9.26 -5.42
CA ILE A 105 -6.92 -8.29 -6.44
C ILE A 105 -8.14 -7.70 -7.13
N PRO A 106 -8.40 -6.37 -7.01
CA PRO A 106 -9.56 -5.77 -7.63
C PRO A 106 -9.48 -5.98 -9.15
N ALA A 107 -10.61 -6.05 -9.83
CA ALA A 107 -10.65 -6.30 -11.27
C ALA A 107 -9.82 -5.29 -12.09
N SER A 108 -9.55 -4.10 -11.53
CA SER A 108 -8.70 -3.06 -12.11
C SER A 108 -7.20 -3.40 -12.10
N TRP A 109 -6.75 -4.38 -11.31
CA TRP A 109 -5.34 -4.78 -11.17
C TRP A 109 -5.00 -6.06 -11.94
N ARG A 110 -5.76 -6.33 -13.00
CA ARG A 110 -5.52 -7.43 -13.95
C ARG A 110 -4.29 -7.15 -14.80
N ILE A 111 -3.46 -8.18 -14.98
CA ILE A 111 -2.30 -8.16 -15.86
C ILE A 111 -2.72 -7.63 -17.22
N GLY A 112 -2.02 -6.61 -17.72
CA GLY A 112 -2.29 -6.00 -19.03
C GLY A 112 -3.52 -5.07 -19.08
N SER A 113 -4.25 -4.89 -17.97
CA SER A 113 -5.35 -3.91 -17.94
C SER A 113 -4.81 -2.49 -17.88
N VAL A 114 -5.52 -1.58 -18.55
CA VAL A 114 -5.28 -0.13 -18.49
C VAL A 114 -6.43 0.52 -17.70
N PRO A 115 -6.22 0.87 -16.44
CA PRO A 115 -7.20 1.57 -15.62
C PRO A 115 -7.50 2.97 -16.16
N ASN A 116 -8.78 3.28 -16.29
CA ASN A 116 -9.27 4.56 -16.86
C ASN A 116 -9.27 5.72 -15.86
N ASN A 117 -9.00 5.46 -14.57
CA ASN A 117 -9.16 6.40 -13.47
C ASN A 117 -7.87 7.14 -13.06
N ASN A 118 -6.82 7.12 -13.90
CA ASN A 118 -5.59 7.87 -13.61
C ASN A 118 -5.01 8.57 -14.85
N ALA A 119 -5.76 9.52 -15.42
CA ALA A 119 -5.36 10.26 -16.62
C ALA A 119 -4.01 10.99 -16.47
N GLU A 120 -3.68 11.46 -15.26
CA GLU A 120 -2.42 12.15 -14.98
C GLU A 120 -1.20 11.23 -15.18
N ILE A 121 -1.27 9.99 -14.70
CA ILE A 121 -0.20 9.01 -14.93
C ILE A 121 -0.09 8.62 -16.40
N GLN A 122 -1.23 8.44 -17.08
CA GLN A 122 -1.24 8.13 -18.51
C GLN A 122 -0.60 9.25 -19.33
N GLU A 123 -0.90 10.51 -18.99
CA GLU A 123 -0.32 11.69 -19.63
C GLU A 123 1.19 11.79 -19.36
N LYS A 124 1.62 11.65 -18.10
CA LYS A 124 3.04 11.69 -17.71
C LYS A 124 3.85 10.55 -18.32
N ALA A 125 3.25 9.37 -18.47
CA ALA A 125 3.86 8.22 -19.12
C ALA A 125 3.87 8.31 -20.66
N GLY A 126 3.19 9.31 -21.25
CA GLY A 126 3.11 9.48 -22.70
C GLY A 126 2.19 8.46 -23.40
N GLY A 127 1.26 7.82 -22.67
CA GLY A 127 0.32 6.87 -23.22
C GLY A 127 -0.20 5.84 -22.21
N PRO A 128 -1.05 4.89 -22.66
CA PRO A 128 -1.62 3.82 -21.84
C PRO A 128 -0.58 3.02 -21.04
N VAL A 129 -0.83 2.92 -19.74
CA VAL A 129 -0.03 2.27 -18.72
C VAL A 129 -0.79 1.04 -18.26
N GLU A 130 -0.28 -0.11 -18.68
CA GLU A 130 -0.77 -1.40 -18.22
C GLU A 130 -0.27 -1.73 -16.81
N VAL A 131 -1.10 -2.44 -16.05
CA VAL A 131 -0.72 -3.04 -14.78
C VAL A 131 0.37 -4.08 -15.00
N SER A 132 1.48 -3.93 -14.27
CA SER A 132 2.64 -4.82 -14.37
C SER A 132 2.31 -6.24 -13.90
N GLU A 133 2.68 -7.24 -14.70
CA GLU A 133 2.62 -8.66 -14.31
C GLU A 133 3.34 -8.93 -12.98
N THR A 134 4.51 -8.33 -12.78
CA THR A 134 5.28 -8.49 -11.54
C THR A 134 4.52 -7.95 -10.34
N PHE A 135 3.82 -6.83 -10.49
CA PHE A 135 3.02 -6.26 -9.42
C PHE A 135 1.84 -7.18 -9.10
N SER A 136 1.03 -7.55 -10.10
CA SER A 136 -0.14 -8.39 -9.89
C SER A 136 0.24 -9.74 -9.25
N ARG A 137 1.32 -10.38 -9.72
CA ARG A 137 1.81 -11.65 -9.12
C ARG A 137 2.26 -11.47 -7.68
N ARG A 138 3.00 -10.40 -7.34
CA ARG A 138 3.41 -10.15 -5.95
C ARG A 138 2.22 -9.83 -5.05
N ALA A 139 1.26 -9.05 -5.56
CA ALA A 139 0.04 -8.71 -4.84
C ALA A 139 -0.79 -9.96 -4.50
N CYS A 140 -0.88 -10.92 -5.43
CA CYS A 140 -1.61 -12.19 -5.22
C CYS A 140 -1.06 -13.03 -4.08
N HIS A 141 0.24 -12.95 -3.83
CA HIS A 141 0.93 -13.73 -2.80
C HIS A 141 1.28 -12.88 -1.58
N SER A 142 0.55 -11.78 -1.36
CA SER A 142 0.75 -10.88 -0.22
C SER A 142 -0.54 -10.69 0.57
N GLY A 143 -0.46 -10.84 1.89
CA GLY A 143 -1.57 -10.59 2.81
C GLY A 143 -1.90 -9.11 2.97
N PHE A 144 -0.94 -8.25 2.66
CA PHE A 144 -1.03 -6.80 2.70
C PHE A 144 0.13 -6.18 1.90
N ILE A 145 -0.01 -4.91 1.54
CA ILE A 145 1.01 -4.13 0.84
C ILE A 145 1.13 -2.79 1.54
N TYR A 146 2.32 -2.45 2.05
CA TYR A 146 2.65 -1.07 2.39
C TYR A 146 3.16 -0.36 1.14
N TYR A 147 2.76 0.88 0.95
CA TYR A 147 3.27 1.68 -0.15
C TYR A 147 3.39 3.16 0.19
N SER A 148 4.17 3.87 -0.63
CA SER A 148 4.39 5.31 -0.59
C SER A 148 4.38 5.82 -2.03
N SER A 149 3.75 6.98 -2.27
CA SER A 149 3.66 7.60 -3.61
C SER A 149 5.00 8.00 -4.22
N GLY A 150 6.10 7.90 -3.47
CA GLY A 150 7.44 8.10 -4.01
C GLY A 150 7.75 9.55 -4.38
N ILE A 151 8.77 9.76 -5.20
CA ILE A 151 9.35 11.11 -5.37
C ILE A 151 8.47 12.07 -6.16
N ASP A 152 7.72 11.56 -7.14
CA ASP A 152 6.74 12.34 -7.89
C ASP A 152 5.49 12.60 -7.07
N ARG A 153 5.31 11.84 -5.98
CA ARG A 153 4.27 11.98 -4.96
C ARG A 153 2.85 11.79 -5.51
N VAL A 154 2.75 11.20 -6.69
CA VAL A 154 1.49 10.81 -7.32
C VAL A 154 1.14 9.41 -6.84
N ASP A 155 0.00 9.22 -6.17
CA ASP A 155 -0.46 7.87 -5.83
C ASP A 155 -0.88 7.13 -7.11
N SER A 156 -0.07 6.16 -7.53
CA SER A 156 -0.35 5.34 -8.71
C SER A 156 -1.21 4.12 -8.39
N THR A 157 -1.25 3.74 -7.11
CA THR A 157 -1.74 2.46 -6.63
C THR A 157 -3.26 2.45 -6.44
N VAL A 158 -3.81 3.40 -5.66
CA VAL A 158 -5.25 3.45 -5.37
C VAL A 158 -6.07 3.72 -6.64
N TRP A 159 -5.46 4.43 -7.58
CA TRP A 159 -6.06 4.79 -8.85
C TRP A 159 -5.78 3.75 -9.95
N GLY A 160 -5.42 2.53 -9.56
CA GLY A 160 -5.50 1.36 -10.42
C GLY A 160 -4.26 1.04 -11.23
N THR A 161 -3.27 1.93 -11.32
CA THR A 161 -2.08 1.80 -12.18
C THR A 161 -0.79 1.57 -11.38
N PRO A 162 -0.72 0.56 -10.49
CA PRO A 162 0.44 0.37 -9.64
C PRO A 162 1.70 0.15 -10.50
N ARG A 163 2.70 0.99 -10.25
CA ARG A 163 3.95 1.05 -11.01
C ARG A 163 5.09 1.04 -10.01
N PHE A 164 6.00 0.07 -10.13
CA PHE A 164 7.20 0.08 -9.31
C PHE A 164 8.03 1.32 -9.58
N TYR A 165 8.51 1.94 -8.51
CA TYR A 165 9.62 2.87 -8.56
C TYR A 165 10.76 2.28 -9.42
N SER A 166 11.02 2.93 -10.55
CA SER A 166 12.15 2.71 -11.44
C SER A 166 13.06 3.93 -11.39
N PRO A 167 14.30 3.81 -10.88
CA PRO A 167 15.27 4.88 -10.91
C PRO A 167 15.88 4.99 -12.30
N THR A 168 15.27 5.74 -13.22
CA THR A 168 15.89 5.95 -14.55
C THR A 168 17.25 6.66 -14.44
N ASN A 169 17.50 7.40 -13.34
CA ASN A 169 18.81 7.94 -12.93
C ASN A 169 19.00 8.03 -11.38
N GLY A 170 18.28 7.20 -10.61
CA GLY A 170 18.39 7.17 -9.15
C GLY A 170 17.63 8.25 -8.38
N THR A 171 16.90 9.14 -9.07
CA THR A 171 16.22 10.30 -8.47
C THR A 171 14.94 10.73 -9.17
N GLN A 172 14.48 10.02 -10.20
CA GLN A 172 13.20 10.30 -10.86
C GLN A 172 12.49 8.98 -11.05
N SER A 173 11.20 8.98 -10.74
CA SER A 173 10.30 7.87 -11.02
C SER A 173 8.86 8.35 -10.99
N PHE A 174 8.02 7.75 -11.83
CA PHE A 174 6.57 7.93 -11.85
C PHE A 174 5.86 6.73 -11.21
N GLY A 175 6.52 6.14 -10.22
CA GLY A 175 6.13 4.86 -9.66
C GLY A 175 6.35 4.86 -8.16
N ASP A 176 5.50 4.12 -7.50
CA ASP A 176 5.40 4.06 -6.06
C ASP A 176 6.43 3.08 -5.49
N LEU A 177 6.75 3.28 -4.22
CA LEU A 177 7.53 2.34 -3.44
C LEU A 177 6.58 1.33 -2.80
N TYR A 178 6.90 0.04 -2.87
CA TYR A 178 6.08 -1.03 -2.30
C TYR A 178 6.88 -1.96 -1.41
N GLU A 179 6.26 -2.39 -0.33
CA GLU A 179 6.69 -3.52 0.50
C GLU A 179 5.51 -4.49 0.64
N PHE A 180 5.74 -5.74 0.25
CA PHE A 180 4.71 -6.78 0.24
C PHE A 180 4.88 -7.62 1.49
N GLY A 181 3.82 -7.71 2.29
CA GLY A 181 3.77 -8.62 3.42
C GLY A 181 3.77 -10.09 2.98
N PRO A 182 4.15 -11.02 3.88
CA PRO A 182 4.03 -12.45 3.62
C PRO A 182 2.56 -12.91 3.60
N GLY A 183 2.37 -14.14 3.15
CA GLY A 183 1.08 -14.84 3.11
C GLY A 183 0.30 -14.58 1.82
N ASP A 184 -0.44 -15.57 1.34
CA ASP A 184 -1.57 -15.30 0.45
C ASP A 184 -2.67 -14.68 1.33
N ALA A 185 -3.20 -13.52 0.94
CA ALA A 185 -4.30 -12.88 1.66
C ALA A 185 -5.49 -13.82 1.92
N TYR A 186 -5.61 -14.94 1.19
CA TYR A 186 -6.73 -15.89 1.29
C TYR A 186 -6.35 -17.36 1.58
N GLU A 187 -5.08 -17.76 1.60
CA GLU A 187 -4.74 -19.08 2.18
C GLU A 187 -4.95 -19.08 3.69
N ASP A 188 -4.64 -17.97 4.36
CA ASP A 188 -4.80 -17.86 5.81
C ASP A 188 -6.26 -17.63 6.25
N LEU A 189 -7.14 -17.17 5.35
CA LEU A 189 -8.59 -17.02 5.60
C LEU A 189 -9.34 -18.36 5.50
N ARG A 190 -8.69 -19.44 5.03
CA ARG A 190 -9.28 -20.80 5.00
C ARG A 190 -9.62 -21.33 6.39
N ASP A 191 -8.91 -20.88 7.42
CA ASP A 191 -9.01 -21.45 8.77
C ASP A 191 -9.91 -20.64 9.72
N SER A 192 -10.34 -19.43 9.37
CA SER A 192 -11.01 -18.54 10.32
C SER A 192 -12.48 -18.20 10.05
N TYR A 193 -13.05 -18.31 8.84
CA TYR A 193 -14.48 -18.02 8.64
C TYR A 193 -15.20 -18.88 7.57
N VAL A 194 -16.39 -19.34 7.97
CA VAL A 194 -17.38 -20.17 7.26
C VAL A 194 -17.80 -19.58 5.91
N ASN A 195 -18.01 -20.44 4.89
CA ASN A 195 -18.72 -20.20 3.61
C ASN A 195 -19.19 -18.75 3.38
N ASP A 196 -18.26 -17.87 2.99
CA ASP A 196 -18.54 -16.48 2.67
C ASP A 196 -18.46 -16.28 1.16
N SER A 197 -19.56 -15.83 0.56
CA SER A 197 -19.64 -15.43 -0.85
C SER A 197 -18.58 -14.38 -1.26
N THR A 198 -18.05 -13.64 -0.30
CA THR A 198 -16.92 -12.72 -0.46
C THR A 198 -15.64 -13.49 -0.85
N ILE A 199 -15.37 -14.63 -0.21
CA ILE A 199 -14.19 -15.47 -0.50
C ILE A 199 -14.27 -16.02 -1.93
N ASP A 200 -15.45 -16.44 -2.39
CA ASP A 200 -15.62 -16.95 -3.74
C ASP A 200 -15.47 -15.87 -4.81
N SER A 201 -15.95 -14.65 -4.54
CA SER A 201 -15.72 -13.50 -5.42
C SER A 201 -14.23 -13.15 -5.56
N VAL A 202 -13.47 -13.28 -4.47
CA VAL A 202 -12.02 -13.03 -4.48
C VAL A 202 -11.26 -14.16 -5.16
N ARG A 203 -11.62 -15.43 -4.95
CA ARG A 203 -11.05 -16.55 -5.71
C ARG A 203 -11.26 -16.39 -7.21
N GLN A 204 -12.44 -15.94 -7.62
CA GLN A 204 -12.70 -15.62 -9.02
C GLN A 204 -11.85 -14.43 -9.49
N GLY A 205 -11.64 -13.43 -8.64
CA GLY A 205 -10.68 -12.36 -8.85
C GLY A 205 -9.27 -12.90 -9.12
N LEU A 206 -8.70 -13.69 -8.21
CA LEU A 206 -7.36 -14.27 -8.33
C LEU A 206 -7.21 -15.07 -9.64
N LYS A 207 -8.16 -15.98 -9.93
CA LYS A 207 -8.20 -16.74 -11.21
C LYS A 207 -8.19 -15.85 -12.44
N ASN A 208 -8.96 -14.76 -12.42
CA ASN A 208 -9.03 -13.81 -13.53
C ASN A 208 -7.75 -12.96 -13.67
N ASN A 209 -6.91 -12.89 -12.63
CA ASN A 209 -5.67 -12.13 -12.58
C ASN A 209 -4.42 -12.97 -12.90
N GLY A 210 -4.57 -14.25 -13.26
CA GLY A 210 -3.45 -15.14 -13.57
C GLY A 210 -2.76 -15.71 -12.32
N CYS A 211 -3.51 -15.78 -11.22
CA CYS A 211 -3.18 -16.46 -9.98
C CYS A 211 -4.13 -17.67 -9.82
#